data_AF-A0A950M689-F1
#
_entry.id   AF-A0A950M689-F1
#
_cell.length_a   1.000
_cell.length_b   1.000
_cell.length_c   1.000
_cell.angle_alpha   90.00
_cell.angle_beta   90.00
_cell.angle_gamma   90.00
#
_symmetry.space_group_name_H-M   'P 1'
#
loop_
_entity.id
_entity.type
_entity.pdbx_description
1 polymer ?
#
loop_
_entity_poly.entity_id
_entity_poly.type
_entity_poly.pdbx_seq_one_letter_code
_entity_poly.pdbx_strand_id
1 'polypeptide(L)' 'VQDAISALVNLGCGRPQAAAAVAASISALGETAEAAALIRRGLKELAS' A
#
# COMPACT_ATOMS: atom_id res chain seq x y z
N VAL A 1 4.00 -6.52 -4.51
CA VAL A 1 2.85 -6.47 -3.55
C VAL A 1 3.29 -6.71 -2.11
N GLN A 2 3.92 -7.86 -1.78
CA GLN A 2 4.34 -8.14 -0.40
C GLN A 2 5.30 -7.10 0.19
N ASP A 3 6.23 -6.56 -0.61
CA ASP A 3 7.16 -5.53 -0.14
C ASP A 3 6.44 -4.25 0.29
N ALA A 4 5.40 -3.85 -0.45
CA ALA A 4 4.58 -2.69 -0.12
C ALA A 4 3.79 -2.90 1.17
N ILE A 5 3.22 -4.10 1.37
CA ILE A 5 2.51 -4.45 2.60
C ILE A 5 3.49 -4.43 3.78
N SER A 6 4.67 -5.02 3.63
CA SER A 6 5.69 -5.08 4.70
C SER A 6 6.19 -3.68 5.06
N ALA A 7 6.40 -2.82 4.07
CA ALA A 7 6.78 -1.43 4.29
C ALA A 7 5.72 -0.68 5.10
N LEU A 8 4.44 -0.76 4.74
CA LEU A 8 3.36 -0.11 5.48
C LEU A 8 3.21 -0.64 6.90
N VAL A 9 3.41 -1.95 7.10
CA VAL A 9 3.40 -2.54 8.46
C VAL A 9 4.53 -1.99 9.32
N ASN A 10 5.74 -1.86 8.77
CA ASN A 10 6.88 -1.27 9.48
C ASN A 10 6.67 0.21 9.82
N LEU A 11 5.76 0.90 9.13
CA LEU A 11 5.38 2.29 9.42
C LEU A 11 4.27 2.40 10.49
N GLY A 12 3.79 1.26 11.02
CA GLY A 12 2.83 1.21 12.12
C GLY A 12 1.41 0.80 11.71
N CYS A 13 1.16 0.50 10.43
CA CYS A 13 -0.15 0.00 10.01
C CYS A 13 -0.33 -1.47 10.40
N GLY A 14 -1.53 -1.85 10.83
CA GLY A 14 -1.86 -3.26 11.01
C GLY A 14 -1.77 -4.02 9.68
N ARG A 15 -1.34 -5.29 9.68
CA ARG A 15 -1.27 -6.14 8.46
C ARG A 15 -2.54 -6.10 7.60
N PRO A 16 -3.77 -6.23 8.17
CA PRO A 16 -5.00 -6.14 7.37
C PRO A 16 -5.20 -4.77 6.72
N GLN A 17 -4.91 -3.68 7.44
CA GLN A 17 -5.01 -2.31 6.94
C GLN A 17 -4.00 -2.06 5.81
N ALA A 18 -2.76 -2.51 5.99
CA ALA A 18 -1.72 -2.43 4.97
C ALA A 18 -2.11 -3.18 3.69
N ALA A 19 -2.66 -4.39 3.83
CA ALA A 19 -3.14 -5.18 2.68
C ALA A 19 -4.27 -4.46 1.92
N ALA A 20 -5.24 -3.89 2.65
CA ALA A 20 -6.34 -3.13 2.06
C ALA A 20 -5.86 -1.88 1.31
N ALA A 21 -4.94 -1.10 1.90
CA ALA A 21 -4.36 0.07 1.26
C ALA A 21 -3.59 -0.27 -0.02
N VAL A 22 -2.88 -1.40 -0.04
CA VAL A 22 -2.18 -1.88 -1.24
C VAL A 22 -3.16 -2.37 -2.31
N ALA A 23 -4.23 -3.06 -1.93
CA ALA A 23 -5.27 -3.47 -2.88
C ALA A 23 -5.97 -2.26 -3.54
N ALA A 24 -6.32 -1.24 -2.76
CA ALA A 24 -6.86 0.01 -3.29
C ALA A 24 -5.85 0.71 -4.23
N SER A 25 -4.56 0.69 -3.88
CA SER A 25 -3.50 1.27 -4.71
C SER A 25 -3.32 0.52 -6.03
N ILE A 26 -3.41 -0.81 -6.04
CA ILE A 26 -3.37 -1.64 -7.26
C ILE A 26 -4.58 -1.32 -8.13
N SER A 27 -5.78 -1.21 -7.56
CA SER A 27 -6.97 -0.85 -8.31
C SER A 27 -6.87 0.55 -8.94
N ALA A 28 -6.11 1.47 -8.33
CA ALA A 28 -5.92 2.83 -8.83
C ALA A 28 -4.77 2.98 -9.84
N LEU A 29 -3.70 2.19 -9.70
CA LEU A 29 -2.45 2.35 -10.45
C LEU A 29 -2.20 1.23 -11.48
N GLY A 30 -2.97 0.15 -11.42
CA GLY A 30 -2.79 -1.04 -12.25
C GLY A 30 -1.94 -2.12 -11.60
N GLU A 31 -2.08 -3.35 -12.09
CA GLU A 31 -1.40 -4.55 -11.54
C GLU A 31 0.12 -4.51 -11.69
N THR A 32 0.63 -3.77 -12.66
CA THR A 32 2.06 -3.62 -12.94
C THR A 32 2.71 -2.46 -12.19
N ALA A 33 1.97 -1.77 -11.32
CA ALA A 33 2.49 -0.65 -10.55
C ALA A 33 3.66 -1.08 -9.65
N GLU A 34 4.74 -0.31 -9.69
CA GLU A 34 5.91 -0.56 -8.86
C GLU A 34 5.60 -0.44 -7.37
N ALA A 35 6.29 -1.23 -6.54
CA ALA A 35 6.10 -1.25 -5.10
C ALA A 35 6.20 0.16 -4.47
N ALA A 36 7.13 0.99 -4.93
CA ALA A 36 7.28 2.36 -4.44
C ALA A 36 6.05 3.25 -4.74
N ALA A 37 5.40 3.05 -5.89
CA ALA A 37 4.18 3.79 -6.23
C ALA A 37 2.99 3.34 -5.35
N LEU A 38 2.87 2.04 -5.11
CA LEU A 38 1.88 1.46 -4.20
C LEU A 38 2.04 1.98 -2.77
N ILE A 39 3.27 2.05 -2.25
CA ILE A 39 3.55 2.57 -0.90
C ILE A 39 3.16 4.04 -0.79
N ARG A 40 3.57 4.89 -1.74
CA ARG A 40 3.24 6.33 -1.72
C ARG A 40 1.74 6.59 -1.77
N ARG A 41 1.01 5.86 -2.62
CA ARG A 41 -0.46 5.97 -2.70
C ARG A 41 -1.13 5.46 -1.43
N GLY A 42 -0.71 4.29 -0.93
CA GLY A 42 -1.22 3.72 0.30
C GLY A 42 -1.07 4.66 1.50
N LEU A 43 0.07 5.33 1.63
CA LEU A 43 0.28 6.36 2.67
C LEU A 43 -0.67 7.55 2.52
N LYS A 44 -0.94 8.00 1.28
CA LYS A 44 -1.87 9.10 1.01
C LYS A 44 -3.31 8.74 1.41
N GLU A 45 -3.74 7.52 1.11
CA GLU A 45 -5.07 7.02 1.49
C GLU A 45 -5.23 6.92 3.01
N LEU A 46 -4.18 6.45 3.72
CA LEU A 46 -4.22 6.25 5.17
C LEU A 46 -4.12 7.55 5.98
N ALA A 47 -3.51 8.58 5.40
CA ALA A 47 -3.43 9.91 6.00
C ALA A 47 -4.69 10.76 5.76
N SER A 48 -5.65 10.26 4.96
CA SER A 48 -6.91 10.94 4.67
C SER A 48 -8.05 10.45 5.55
#